data_AF-A0JY85-F1
#
_entry.id   AF-A0JY85-F1
#
_cell.length_a   1.000
_cell.length_b   1.000
_cell.length_c   1.000
_cell.angle_alpha   90.00
_cell.angle_beta   90.00
_cell.angle_gamma   90.00
#
_symmetry.space_group_name_H-M   'P 1'
#
loop_
_entity.id
_entity.type
_entity.pdbx_description
1 polymer ?
#
loop_
_entity_poly.entity_id
_entity_poly.type
_entity_poly.pdbx_seq_one_letter_code
_entity_poly.pdbx_strand_id
1 'polypeptide(L)'
;MSFPVRKSLFVGIAGMSLIGTVAGCAPSAQAPAAQSAAATTGSAPIAGTGASSPGATGYKDGTYSADGNYVSPNGTETVGVELTLAGGTVSGVNITQHPSNPNTRKFQGEFAGGIAAQIVGKKLDELNVSEVAGSSLTSGGFNQAVEKIKAEAQ
;
A
#
# COMPACT_ATOMS: atom_id res chain seq x y z
N MET A 1 -31.54 21.08 -7.78
CA MET A 1 -31.21 20.50 -6.46
C MET A 1 -29.73 20.75 -6.23
N SER A 2 -29.39 21.65 -5.31
CA SER A 2 -28.03 22.10 -5.04
C SER A 2 -27.22 21.02 -4.33
N PHE A 3 -26.02 20.75 -4.82
CA PHE A 3 -25.02 19.92 -4.14
C PHE A 3 -24.29 20.76 -3.07
N PRO A 4 -24.22 20.35 -1.80
CA PRO A 4 -23.31 20.97 -0.85
C PRO A 4 -21.90 20.37 -0.97
N VAL A 5 -21.01 21.15 -1.59
CA VAL A 5 -19.55 20.95 -1.55
C VAL A 5 -19.08 21.13 -0.10
N ARG A 6 -18.60 20.07 0.55
CA ARG A 6 -17.97 20.17 1.87
C ARG A 6 -16.48 20.45 1.69
N LYS A 7 -16.15 21.70 2.00
CA LYS A 7 -14.83 22.33 2.02
C LYS A 7 -14.05 21.76 3.21
N SER A 8 -13.01 20.95 2.96
CA SER A 8 -12.08 20.54 4.02
C SER A 8 -11.20 21.73 4.40
N LEU A 9 -11.41 22.23 5.61
CA LEU A 9 -10.65 23.31 6.23
C LEU A 9 -9.27 22.79 6.69
N PHE A 10 -8.21 23.37 6.14
CA PHE A 10 -6.87 23.30 6.70
C PHE A 10 -6.86 24.05 8.05
N VAL A 11 -6.49 23.36 9.12
CA VAL A 11 -6.13 23.96 10.42
C VAL A 11 -4.67 23.67 10.67
N GLY A 12 -3.87 24.74 10.67
CA GLY A 12 -2.47 24.72 11.06
C GLY A 12 -2.31 24.68 12.58
N ILE A 13 -1.25 24.03 13.04
CA ILE A 13 -0.73 24.16 14.40
C ILE A 13 0.78 24.41 14.29
N ALA A 14 1.20 25.47 14.96
CA ALA A 14 2.57 25.94 15.11
C ALA A 14 3.29 25.28 16.29
N GLY A 15 4.63 25.31 16.25
CA GLY A 15 5.53 25.03 17.38
C GLY A 15 6.26 23.69 17.22
N MET A 16 7.54 23.52 17.56
CA MET A 16 8.49 24.33 18.30
C MET A 16 9.89 23.77 17.97
N SER A 17 10.86 24.61 17.64
CA SER A 17 12.25 24.22 17.40
C SER A 17 12.96 23.81 18.69
N LEU A 18 13.77 22.75 18.65
CA LEU A 18 14.87 22.52 19.58
C LEU A 18 16.13 22.12 18.81
N ILE A 19 17.19 22.90 19.05
CA ILE A 19 18.52 22.84 18.46
C ILE A 19 19.37 21.87 19.30
N GLY A 20 20.22 21.05 18.67
CA GLY A 20 21.18 20.21 19.36
C GLY A 20 22.35 19.82 18.48
N THR A 21 23.39 20.66 18.45
CA THR A 21 24.70 20.37 17.85
C THR A 21 25.62 19.71 18.88
N VAL A 22 26.25 18.58 18.54
CA VAL A 22 27.48 18.14 19.21
C VAL A 22 28.59 17.98 18.16
N ALA A 23 29.69 18.67 18.45
CA ALA A 23 30.92 18.72 17.71
C ALA A 23 31.74 17.43 17.88
N GLY A 24 32.61 17.16 16.90
CA GLY A 24 33.33 15.90 16.77
C GLY A 24 34.61 15.78 17.58
N CYS A 25 35.36 14.70 17.34
CA CYS A 25 36.82 14.70 17.14
C CYS A 25 37.28 13.27 16.79
N ALA A 26 38.12 13.15 15.76
CA ALA A 26 38.92 11.96 15.49
C ALA A 26 40.10 11.88 16.47
N PRO A 27 40.77 10.71 16.58
CA PRO A 27 42.19 10.75 16.25
C PRO A 27 42.69 9.55 15.44
N SER A 28 43.74 9.86 14.69
CA SER A 28 44.58 9.05 13.82
C SER A 28 45.68 8.26 14.55
N ALA A 29 46.02 7.06 14.07
CA ALA A 29 47.36 6.42 14.12
C ALA A 29 47.32 5.11 13.27
N GLN A 30 47.99 4.97 12.11
CA GLN A 30 49.42 4.77 11.80
C GLN A 30 49.82 3.27 11.66
N ALA A 31 50.39 2.93 10.49
CA ALA A 31 50.78 1.60 9.93
C ALA A 31 52.14 1.05 10.46
N PRO A 32 52.86 0.01 9.90
CA PRO A 32 52.62 -1.00 8.83
C PRO A 32 53.17 -2.45 9.10
N ALA A 33 53.03 -3.33 8.08
CA ALA A 33 53.98 -4.38 7.58
C ALA A 33 53.82 -5.90 7.90
N ALA A 34 53.87 -6.67 6.78
CA ALA A 34 54.34 -8.06 6.54
C ALA A 34 53.47 -9.24 7.07
N GLN A 35 53.28 -10.39 6.41
CA GLN A 35 53.95 -11.03 5.26
C GLN A 35 53.09 -12.21 4.72
N SER A 36 53.12 -12.40 3.40
CA SER A 36 53.00 -13.62 2.56
C SER A 36 52.44 -14.95 3.13
N ALA A 37 51.48 -15.56 2.43
CA ALA A 37 51.68 -16.79 1.60
C ALA A 37 50.34 -17.46 1.21
N ALA A 38 50.33 -18.00 0.00
CA ALA A 38 49.19 -18.59 -0.72
C ALA A 38 48.73 -19.96 -0.18
N ALA A 39 47.45 -20.32 -0.41
CA ALA A 39 47.03 -21.35 -1.37
C ALA A 39 45.60 -21.90 -1.09
N THR A 40 44.75 -21.80 -2.12
CA THR A 40 43.67 -22.73 -2.53
C THR A 40 42.78 -23.43 -1.49
N THR A 41 41.47 -23.18 -1.57
CA THR A 41 40.47 -24.15 -2.09
C THR A 41 39.14 -23.43 -2.29
N GLY A 42 38.49 -23.71 -3.42
CA GLY A 42 37.31 -23.00 -3.89
C GLY A 42 36.10 -23.13 -2.97
N SER A 43 35.35 -22.05 -2.89
CA SER A 43 33.91 -22.06 -2.66
C SER A 43 33.36 -20.83 -3.37
N ALA A 44 32.44 -21.07 -4.30
CA ALA A 44 31.80 -20.06 -5.13
C ALA A 44 31.31 -18.88 -4.29
N PRO A 45 31.29 -17.64 -4.82
CA PRO A 45 30.52 -16.60 -4.18
C PRO A 45 29.06 -17.02 -4.35
N ILE A 46 28.44 -17.52 -3.28
CA ILE A 46 27.00 -17.38 -3.16
C ILE A 46 26.76 -15.87 -3.18
N ALA A 47 26.18 -15.40 -4.28
CA ALA A 47 25.74 -14.04 -4.47
C ALA A 47 24.76 -13.69 -3.34
N GLY A 48 25.33 -13.19 -2.24
CA GLY A 48 24.59 -12.68 -1.11
C GLY A 48 23.88 -11.41 -1.54
N THR A 49 22.56 -11.49 -1.51
CA THR A 49 21.64 -10.37 -1.65
C THR A 49 21.67 -9.73 -3.03
N GLY A 50 21.16 -10.49 -4.00
CA GLY A 50 20.19 -9.89 -4.90
C GLY A 50 19.12 -9.24 -4.04
N ALA A 51 19.28 -7.94 -3.77
CA ALA A 51 18.15 -7.07 -3.51
C ALA A 51 17.36 -7.05 -4.81
N SER A 52 16.64 -8.15 -5.07
CA SER A 52 15.48 -8.13 -5.92
C SER A 52 14.56 -7.16 -5.21
N SER A 53 14.63 -5.89 -5.61
CA SER A 53 13.56 -4.93 -5.35
C SER A 53 12.29 -5.67 -5.76
N PRO A 54 11.42 -6.07 -4.81
CA PRO A 54 10.27 -6.88 -5.17
C PRO A 54 9.45 -6.03 -6.11
N GLY A 55 9.44 -6.37 -7.40
CA GLY A 55 8.71 -5.72 -8.47
C GLY A 55 8.66 -4.19 -8.38
N ALA A 56 9.53 -3.50 -9.12
CA ALA A 56 9.04 -2.33 -9.84
C ALA A 56 8.05 -2.84 -10.90
N THR A 57 6.87 -3.30 -10.44
CA THR A 57 5.67 -3.24 -11.27
C THR A 57 5.62 -1.81 -11.79
N GLY A 58 5.24 -1.58 -13.05
CA GLY A 58 5.19 -0.23 -13.63
C GLY A 58 4.30 0.79 -12.89
N TYR A 59 3.66 0.39 -11.79
CA TYR A 59 2.88 1.24 -10.91
C TYR A 59 3.76 2.23 -10.13
N LYS A 60 3.33 3.49 -10.14
CA LYS A 60 3.91 4.56 -9.33
C LYS A 60 3.39 4.43 -7.90
N ASP A 61 4.24 4.80 -6.96
CA ASP A 61 3.91 4.84 -5.55
C ASP A 61 3.01 6.05 -5.26
N GLY A 62 2.02 5.86 -4.39
CA GLY A 62 1.02 6.88 -4.14
C GLY A 62 -0.24 6.33 -3.49
N THR A 63 -1.21 7.22 -3.26
CA THR A 63 -2.55 6.83 -2.83
C THR A 63 -3.51 7.05 -3.99
N TYR A 64 -4.26 6.01 -4.33
CA TYR A 64 -5.16 5.97 -5.46
C TYR A 64 -6.55 5.61 -4.99
N SER A 65 -7.57 6.30 -5.49
CA SER A 65 -8.94 6.11 -5.07
C SER A 65 -9.84 5.96 -6.27
N ALA A 66 -10.62 4.88 -6.32
CA ALA A 66 -11.58 4.62 -7.37
C ALA A 66 -12.85 3.99 -6.80
N ASP A 67 -13.97 4.28 -7.45
CA ASP A 67 -15.24 3.64 -7.13
C ASP A 67 -15.43 2.36 -7.95
N GLY A 68 -15.91 1.33 -7.27
CA GLY A 68 -16.33 0.06 -7.82
C GLY A 68 -17.84 -0.08 -7.78
N ASN A 69 -18.41 -0.72 -8.80
CA ASN A 69 -19.84 -0.93 -8.94
C ASN A 69 -20.14 -2.43 -8.89
N TYR A 70 -21.24 -2.82 -8.26
CA TYR A 70 -21.68 -4.21 -8.30
C TYR A 70 -23.20 -4.30 -8.28
N VAL A 71 -23.74 -5.40 -8.78
CA VAL A 71 -25.19 -5.62 -8.82
C VAL A 71 -25.60 -6.50 -7.65
N SER A 72 -26.52 -5.99 -6.84
CA SER A 72 -27.18 -6.75 -5.78
C SER A 72 -28.65 -6.99 -6.15
N PRO A 73 -29.36 -7.89 -5.44
CA PRO A 73 -30.81 -8.03 -5.61
C PRO A 73 -31.60 -6.74 -5.39
N ASN A 74 -31.03 -5.74 -4.71
CA ASN A 74 -31.64 -4.42 -4.46
C ASN A 74 -31.29 -3.37 -5.54
N GLY A 75 -30.53 -3.76 -6.57
CA GLY A 75 -30.04 -2.86 -7.63
C GLY A 75 -28.53 -2.68 -7.61
N THR A 76 -28.05 -1.71 -8.39
CA THR A 76 -26.63 -1.38 -8.48
C THR A 76 -26.17 -0.65 -7.22
N GLU A 77 -25.13 -1.18 -6.60
CA GLU A 77 -24.46 -0.66 -5.43
C GLU A 77 -23.07 -0.13 -5.80
N THR A 78 -22.52 0.76 -4.98
CA THR A 78 -21.19 1.33 -5.18
C THR A 78 -20.35 1.14 -3.91
N VAL A 79 -19.06 0.88 -4.08
CA VAL A 79 -18.05 0.83 -3.01
C VAL A 79 -16.84 1.66 -3.43
N GLY A 80 -16.46 2.63 -2.61
CA GLY A 80 -15.26 3.41 -2.85
C GLY A 80 -14.05 2.68 -2.28
N VAL A 81 -12.98 2.59 -3.05
CA VAL A 81 -11.74 1.91 -2.67
C VAL A 81 -10.61 2.89 -2.78
N GLU A 82 -9.84 3.01 -1.70
CA GLU A 82 -8.60 3.78 -1.65
C GLU A 82 -7.46 2.83 -1.29
N LEU A 83 -6.43 2.78 -2.12
CA LEU A 83 -5.25 1.94 -1.95
C LEU A 83 -3.99 2.81 -1.90
N THR A 84 -3.13 2.51 -0.93
CA THR A 84 -1.78 3.06 -0.87
C THR A 84 -0.80 2.05 -1.43
N LEU A 85 -0.06 2.45 -2.46
CA LEU A 85 0.93 1.63 -3.16
C LEU A 85 2.35 2.06 -2.78
N ALA A 86 3.21 1.07 -2.52
CA ALA A 86 4.64 1.24 -2.35
C ALA A 86 5.38 0.08 -3.05
N GLY A 87 6.24 0.40 -4.03
CA GLY A 87 6.92 -0.58 -4.89
C GLY A 87 5.97 -1.61 -5.48
N GLY A 88 4.81 -1.18 -6.00
CA GLY A 88 3.82 -2.10 -6.57
C GLY A 88 3.03 -2.95 -5.60
N THR A 89 3.18 -2.71 -4.30
CA THR A 89 2.60 -3.50 -3.22
C THR A 89 1.61 -2.65 -2.47
N VAL A 90 0.46 -3.22 -2.11
CA VAL A 90 -0.54 -2.54 -1.28
C VAL A 90 -0.02 -2.44 0.14
N SER A 91 0.26 -1.23 0.59
CA SER A 91 0.69 -0.92 1.96
C SER A 91 -0.47 -0.49 2.85
N GLY A 92 -1.58 -0.04 2.26
CA GLY A 92 -2.77 0.39 2.98
C GLY A 92 -4.01 0.27 2.12
N VAL A 93 -5.15 0.06 2.77
CA VAL A 93 -6.47 0.07 2.15
C VAL A 93 -7.46 0.80 3.04
N ASN A 94 -8.31 1.60 2.41
CA ASN A 94 -9.44 2.26 3.03
C ASN A 94 -10.68 2.06 2.14
N ILE A 95 -11.80 1.70 2.77
CA ILE A 95 -13.05 1.42 2.06
C ILE A 95 -14.08 2.49 2.43
N THR A 96 -14.52 3.23 1.41
CA THR A 96 -15.60 4.19 1.54
C THR A 96 -16.93 3.51 1.22
N GLN A 97 -17.77 3.38 2.23
CA GLN A 97 -19.09 2.74 2.09
C GLN A 97 -20.09 3.71 1.46
N HIS A 98 -20.92 3.21 0.54
CA HIS A 98 -22.05 3.95 -0.04
C HIS A 98 -23.36 3.16 0.16
N PRO A 99 -23.85 3.03 1.41
CA PRO A 99 -25.00 2.18 1.70
C PRO A 99 -26.29 2.77 1.14
N SER A 100 -26.90 2.09 0.16
CA SER A 100 -28.24 2.40 -0.33
C SER A 100 -29.35 1.85 0.58
N ASN A 101 -29.06 0.77 1.30
CA ASN A 101 -30.00 0.03 2.15
C ASN A 101 -29.27 -0.63 3.36
N PRO A 102 -30.00 -1.16 4.36
CA PRO A 102 -29.40 -1.75 5.56
C PRO A 102 -28.50 -2.97 5.27
N ASN A 103 -28.83 -3.78 4.28
CA ASN A 103 -28.02 -4.93 3.90
C ASN A 103 -26.69 -4.48 3.28
N THR A 104 -26.70 -3.47 2.40
CA THR A 104 -25.46 -2.89 1.84
C THR A 104 -24.57 -2.39 2.97
N ARG A 105 -25.12 -1.66 3.95
CA ARG A 105 -24.34 -1.17 5.10
C ARG A 105 -23.66 -2.32 5.85
N LYS A 106 -24.40 -3.40 6.12
CA LYS A 106 -23.86 -4.58 6.82
C LYS A 106 -22.71 -5.20 6.03
N PHE A 107 -22.94 -5.58 4.77
CA PHE A 107 -21.97 -6.32 3.98
C PHE A 107 -20.76 -5.49 3.55
N GLN A 108 -20.93 -4.20 3.29
CA GLN A 108 -19.79 -3.29 3.05
C GLN A 108 -19.02 -3.02 4.34
N GLY A 109 -19.69 -3.00 5.49
CA GLY A 109 -19.04 -2.94 6.80
C GLY A 109 -18.17 -4.15 7.09
N GLU A 110 -18.72 -5.36 6.91
CA GLU A 110 -18.00 -6.62 7.06
C GLU A 110 -16.80 -6.70 6.09
N PHE A 111 -17.01 -6.30 4.83
CA PHE A 111 -15.93 -6.22 3.84
C PHE A 111 -14.82 -5.26 4.26
N ALA A 112 -15.17 -4.03 4.65
CA ALA A 112 -14.22 -3.01 5.09
C ALA A 112 -13.40 -3.46 6.31
N GLY A 113 -14.02 -4.19 7.24
CA GLY A 113 -13.33 -4.74 8.41
C GLY A 113 -12.38 -5.90 8.11
N GLY A 114 -12.64 -6.68 7.05
CA GLY A 114 -11.85 -7.87 6.73
C GLY A 114 -10.79 -7.69 5.63
N ILE A 115 -10.99 -6.73 4.71
CA ILE A 115 -10.20 -6.66 3.47
C ILE A 115 -8.72 -6.39 3.71
N ALA A 116 -8.39 -5.57 4.71
CA ALA A 116 -7.00 -5.20 5.00
C ALA A 116 -6.12 -6.41 5.29
N ALA A 117 -6.65 -7.40 6.03
CA ALA A 117 -5.93 -8.63 6.36
C ALA A 117 -5.65 -9.51 5.13
N GLN A 118 -6.39 -9.34 4.05
CA GLN A 118 -6.25 -10.17 2.84
C GLN A 118 -5.35 -9.55 1.77
N ILE A 119 -5.20 -8.22 1.74
CA ILE A 119 -4.54 -7.54 0.62
C ILE A 119 -3.31 -6.72 1.02
N VAL A 120 -3.17 -6.30 2.28
CA VAL A 120 -1.99 -5.56 2.71
C VAL A 120 -0.76 -6.47 2.63
N GLY A 121 0.30 -5.97 2.01
CA GLY A 121 1.53 -6.70 1.71
C GLY A 121 1.49 -7.51 0.40
N LYS A 122 0.38 -7.50 -0.34
CA LYS A 122 0.27 -8.19 -1.64
C LYS A 122 0.56 -7.25 -2.82
N LYS A 123 1.03 -7.84 -3.92
CA LYS A 123 1.22 -7.11 -5.17
C LYS A 123 -0.12 -6.69 -5.75
N LEU A 124 -0.18 -5.48 -6.31
CA LEU A 124 -1.40 -4.95 -6.91
C LEU A 124 -1.91 -5.87 -8.03
N ASP A 125 -1.01 -6.44 -8.84
CA ASP A 125 -1.35 -7.36 -9.93
C ASP A 125 -2.05 -8.63 -9.45
N GLU A 126 -1.64 -9.15 -8.29
CA GLU A 126 -2.13 -10.40 -7.71
C GLU A 126 -3.44 -10.22 -6.93
N LEU A 127 -3.93 -8.98 -6.79
CA LEU A 127 -5.19 -8.74 -6.10
C LEU A 127 -6.37 -9.28 -6.90
N ASN A 128 -6.89 -10.40 -6.42
CA ASN A 128 -8.20 -10.92 -6.78
C ASN A 128 -8.89 -11.43 -5.51
N VAL A 129 -9.94 -10.74 -5.10
CA VAL A 129 -10.68 -11.07 -3.89
C VAL A 129 -11.99 -11.70 -4.29
N SER A 130 -12.23 -12.93 -3.83
CA SER A 130 -13.48 -13.64 -4.12
C SER A 130 -14.54 -13.34 -3.07
N GLU A 131 -14.15 -13.37 -1.79
CA GLU A 131 -15.04 -13.10 -0.67
C GLU A 131 -14.25 -12.59 0.54
N VAL A 132 -14.86 -11.66 1.27
CA VAL A 132 -14.37 -11.12 2.54
C VAL A 132 -15.52 -11.17 3.53
N ALA A 133 -15.37 -11.91 4.62
CA ALA A 133 -16.38 -11.99 5.69
C ALA A 133 -17.82 -12.24 5.19
N GLY A 134 -18.00 -13.09 4.17
CA GLY A 134 -19.32 -13.40 3.58
C GLY A 134 -19.83 -12.40 2.53
N SER A 135 -19.02 -11.41 2.16
CA SER A 135 -19.39 -10.31 1.25
C SER A 135 -18.79 -10.48 -0.15
N SER A 136 -19.26 -11.46 -0.91
CA SER A 136 -18.73 -11.78 -2.26
C SER A 136 -19.08 -10.73 -3.32
N LEU A 137 -20.28 -10.15 -3.27
CA LEU A 137 -20.69 -9.10 -4.21
C LEU A 137 -19.86 -7.82 -4.07
N THR A 138 -19.54 -7.43 -2.83
CA THR A 138 -18.68 -6.26 -2.56
C THR A 138 -17.27 -6.50 -3.08
N SER A 139 -16.77 -7.75 -3.04
CA SER A 139 -15.50 -8.11 -3.68
C SER A 139 -15.50 -7.85 -5.18
N GLY A 140 -16.64 -8.08 -5.86
CA GLY A 140 -16.80 -7.75 -7.28
C GLY A 140 -16.58 -6.27 -7.56
N GLY A 141 -17.24 -5.40 -6.79
CA GLY A 141 -17.02 -3.95 -6.87
C GLY A 141 -15.58 -3.56 -6.54
N PHE A 142 -15.01 -4.14 -5.48
CA PHE A 142 -13.62 -3.89 -5.11
C PHE A 142 -12.64 -4.25 -6.24
N ASN A 143 -12.78 -5.41 -6.87
CA ASN A 143 -11.91 -5.81 -7.97
C ASN A 143 -12.05 -4.85 -9.16
N GLN A 144 -13.27 -4.39 -9.48
CA GLN A 144 -13.47 -3.37 -10.52
C GLN A 144 -12.76 -2.05 -10.18
N ALA A 145 -12.77 -1.63 -8.91
CA ALA A 145 -12.04 -0.44 -8.47
C ALA A 145 -10.51 -0.65 -8.55
N VAL A 146 -10.02 -1.84 -8.19
CA VAL A 146 -8.60 -2.22 -8.34
C VAL A 146 -8.15 -2.12 -9.79
N GLU A 147 -8.96 -2.56 -10.76
CA GLU A 147 -8.63 -2.43 -12.18
C GLU A 147 -8.49 -0.98 -12.63
N LYS A 148 -9.35 -0.08 -12.13
CA LYS A 148 -9.23 1.37 -12.39
C LYS A 148 -7.95 1.93 -11.78
N ILE A 149 -7.66 1.58 -10.51
CA ILE A 149 -6.44 1.99 -9.83
C ILE A 149 -5.18 1.48 -10.55
N LYS A 150 -5.19 0.24 -11.07
CA LYS A 150 -4.10 -0.28 -11.90
C LYS A 150 -3.86 0.60 -13.12
N ALA A 151 -4.92 0.99 -13.84
CA ALA A 151 -4.79 1.86 -15.00
C ALA A 151 -4.28 3.27 -14.63
N GLU A 152 -4.68 3.82 -13.48
CA GLU A 152 -4.24 5.14 -13.01
C GLU A 152 -2.81 5.15 -12.48
N ALA A 153 -2.35 4.04 -11.90
CA ALA A 153 -1.04 3.95 -11.28
C ALA A 153 0.10 3.71 -12.28
N GLN A 154 -0.16 3.34 -13.53
CA GLN A 154 0.87 3.04 -14.55
C GLN A 154 1.63 4.28 -15.08
#